data_AF-A0A1V5VB21-F1
#
_entry.id   AF-A0A1V5VB21-F1
#
_cell.length_a   1.000
_cell.length_b   1.000
_cell.length_c   1.000
_cell.angle_alpha   90.00
_cell.angle_beta   90.00
_cell.angle_gamma   90.00
#
_symmetry.space_group_name_H-M   'P 1'
#
loop_
_entity.id
_entity.type
_entity.pdbx_description
1 polymer ?
#
loop_
_entity_poly.entity_id
_entity_poly.type
_entity_poly.pdbx_seq_one_letter_code
_entity_poly.pdbx_strand_id
1 'polypeptide(L)'
;MWGDEIYFSIPVSESGSADAREVVESGELGYWPPGNAFCVFFGLTPASRGGEIRAASPVNPVGRVSGDAKIFKKTRAGDSVTIDKA
;
A
#
# COMPACT_ATOMS: atom_id res chain seq x y z
N MET A 1 3.38 8.81 3.35
CA MET A 1 3.67 7.89 4.46
C MET A 1 2.51 7.90 5.43
N TRP A 2 2.07 6.72 5.88
CA TRP A 2 1.01 6.58 6.88
C TRP A 2 1.27 5.34 7.74
N GLY A 3 1.95 5.51 8.87
CA GLY A 3 2.54 4.36 9.59
C GLY A 3 3.56 3.63 8.72
N ASP A 4 3.55 2.29 8.74
CA ASP A 4 4.36 1.43 7.88
C ASP A 4 3.68 1.18 6.49
N GLU A 5 3.21 2.26 5.87
CA GLU A 5 2.65 2.29 4.52
C GLU A 5 3.24 3.46 3.72
N ILE A 6 3.72 3.15 2.51
CA ILE A 6 3.97 4.16 1.46
C ILE A 6 2.73 4.22 0.59
N TYR A 7 2.21 5.42 0.39
CA TYR A 7 1.14 5.67 -0.57
C TYR A 7 1.43 6.94 -1.35
N PHE A 8 1.06 6.95 -2.63
CA PHE A 8 1.16 8.11 -3.52
C PHE A 8 0.16 7.99 -4.67
N SER A 9 -0.36 9.12 -5.13
CA SER A 9 -1.30 9.13 -6.26
C SER A 9 -0.61 8.77 -7.57
N ILE A 10 -1.31 8.02 -8.41
CA ILE A 10 -0.89 7.62 -9.76
C ILE A 10 -1.95 8.07 -10.79
N PRO A 11 -1.57 8.25 -12.07
CA PRO A 11 -2.51 8.65 -13.13
C PRO A 11 -3.35 7.46 -13.63
N VAL A 12 -3.87 6.66 -12.69
CA VAL A 12 -4.76 5.51 -12.96
C VAL A 12 -6.02 5.71 -12.14
N SER A 13 -7.18 5.45 -12.74
CA SER A 13 -8.47 5.59 -12.10
C SER A 13 -9.30 4.32 -12.32
N GLU A 14 -9.35 3.49 -11.28
CA GLU A 14 -10.10 2.25 -11.24
C GLU A 14 -11.10 2.26 -10.07
N SER A 15 -12.18 1.50 -10.20
CA SER A 15 -13.16 1.28 -9.13
C SER A 15 -12.72 0.15 -8.19
N GLY A 16 -13.46 -0.07 -7.10
CA GLY A 16 -13.24 -1.21 -6.22
C GLY A 16 -13.34 -2.54 -6.98
N SER A 17 -12.42 -3.46 -6.70
CA SER A 17 -12.41 -4.82 -7.23
C SER A 17 -13.24 -5.76 -6.36
N ALA A 18 -13.62 -6.93 -6.89
CA ALA A 18 -14.38 -7.94 -6.15
C ALA A 18 -13.61 -8.52 -4.95
N ASP A 19 -12.28 -8.48 -4.99
CA ASP A 19 -11.36 -8.90 -3.94
C ASP A 19 -10.86 -7.73 -3.07
N ALA A 20 -11.44 -6.53 -3.22
CA ALA A 20 -11.05 -5.38 -2.43
C ALA A 20 -11.25 -5.64 -0.93
N ARG A 21 -10.20 -5.40 -0.15
CA ARG A 21 -10.17 -5.72 1.29
C ARG A 21 -9.34 -4.71 2.08
N GLU A 22 -9.63 -4.60 3.37
CA GLU A 22 -8.90 -3.71 4.27
C GLU A 22 -7.70 -4.39 4.92
N VAL A 23 -7.86 -5.66 5.30
CA VAL A 23 -6.79 -6.43 5.95
C VAL A 23 -5.88 -6.96 4.86
N VAL A 24 -4.61 -6.62 4.95
CA VAL A 24 -3.57 -6.95 3.96
C VAL A 24 -2.38 -7.59 4.66
N GLU A 25 -1.41 -8.07 3.89
CA GLU A 25 -0.18 -8.67 4.42
C GLU A 25 1.04 -7.76 4.23
N SER A 26 2.09 -8.03 4.99
CA SER A 26 3.37 -7.35 4.78
C SER A 26 3.92 -7.72 3.40
N GLY A 27 4.33 -6.70 2.64
CA GLY A 27 4.76 -6.78 1.26
C GLY A 27 3.64 -6.71 0.23
N GLU A 28 2.37 -6.67 0.63
CA GLU A 28 1.27 -6.55 -0.32
C GLU A 28 1.25 -5.17 -0.98
N LEU A 29 0.89 -5.16 -2.27
CA LEU A 29 0.70 -3.97 -3.07
C LEU A 29 -0.80 -3.79 -3.31
N GLY A 30 -1.29 -2.58 -3.07
CA GLY A 30 -2.69 -2.24 -3.24
C GLY A 30 -2.90 -1.00 -4.08
N TYR A 31 -4.05 -0.91 -4.73
CA TYR A 31 -4.57 0.33 -5.27
C TYR A 31 -5.73 0.81 -4.40
N TRP A 32 -5.70 2.06 -3.98
CA TRP A 32 -6.73 2.69 -3.14
C TRP A 32 -7.61 3.62 -3.99
N PRO A 33 -8.83 3.21 -4.35
CA PRO A 33 -9.68 3.97 -5.28
C PRO A 33 -10.01 5.40 -4.86
N PRO A 34 -10.35 5.71 -3.59
CA PRO A 34 -10.70 7.07 -3.19
C PRO A 34 -9.60 8.11 -3.43
N GLY A 35 -8.33 7.69 -3.41
CA GLY A 35 -7.18 8.58 -3.59
C GLY A 35 -6.43 8.40 -4.92
N ASN A 36 -6.93 7.55 -5.81
CA ASN A 36 -6.20 7.05 -6.99
C ASN A 36 -4.75 6.69 -6.63
N ALA A 37 -4.56 6.02 -5.49
CA ALA A 37 -3.24 5.87 -4.88
C ALA A 37 -2.71 4.45 -5.01
N PHE A 38 -1.42 4.35 -5.27
CA PHE A 38 -0.67 3.11 -5.16
C PHE A 38 -0.15 2.99 -3.72
N CYS A 39 -0.38 1.84 -3.10
CA CYS A 39 -0.04 1.55 -1.71
C CYS A 39 0.95 0.38 -1.64
N VAL A 40 1.97 0.54 -0.81
CA VAL A 40 2.94 -0.50 -0.45
C VAL A 40 2.87 -0.70 1.07
N PHE A 41 2.36 -1.86 1.48
CA PHE A 41 2.21 -2.20 2.90
C PHE A 41 3.42 -2.99 3.38
N PHE A 42 4.11 -2.53 4.42
CA PHE A 42 5.28 -3.22 4.97
C PHE A 42 5.27 -3.35 6.50
N GLY A 43 4.14 -3.01 7.13
CA GLY A 43 3.91 -3.15 8.57
C GLY A 43 2.58 -2.54 8.98
N LEU A 44 2.44 -2.25 10.27
CA LEU A 44 1.19 -1.73 10.83
C LEU A 44 0.91 -0.29 10.38
N THR A 45 -0.36 0.00 10.13
CA THR A 45 -0.84 1.35 9.82
C THR A 45 -1.61 1.93 11.01
N PRO A 46 -1.99 3.21 10.99
CA PRO A 46 -2.91 3.76 11.99
C PRO A 46 -4.31 3.11 12.03
N ALA A 47 -4.76 2.41 10.97
CA ALA A 47 -6.02 1.66 10.99
C ALA A 47 -5.87 0.22 11.50
N SER A 48 -4.63 -0.27 11.65
CA SER A 48 -4.36 -1.61 12.18
C SER A 48 -5.00 -1.82 13.55
N ARG A 49 -5.52 -3.03 13.78
CA ARG A 49 -6.11 -3.45 15.05
C ARG A 49 -5.36 -4.68 15.59
N GLY A 50 -4.78 -4.54 16.78
CA GLY A 50 -3.91 -5.60 17.31
C GLY A 50 -2.69 -5.81 16.41
N GLY A 51 -2.57 -7.00 15.81
CA GLY A 51 -1.44 -7.37 14.95
C GLY A 51 -1.73 -7.39 13.45
N GLU A 52 -2.96 -7.08 13.01
CA GLU A 52 -3.32 -7.12 11.59
C GLU A 52 -2.87 -5.84 10.87
N ILE A 53 -2.32 -5.97 9.66
CA ILE A 53 -2.02 -4.81 8.81
C ILE A 53 -3.31 -4.43 8.10
N ARG A 54 -3.71 -3.16 8.20
CA ARG A 54 -5.00 -2.70 7.67
C ARG A 54 -4.87 -1.40 6.87
N ALA A 55 -5.46 -1.33 5.69
CA ALA A 55 -5.60 -0.08 4.96
C ALA A 55 -6.68 0.82 5.62
N ALA A 56 -6.72 2.10 5.23
CA ALA A 56 -7.72 3.05 5.74
C ALA A 56 -9.16 2.69 5.31
N SER A 57 -9.32 2.08 4.13
CA SER A 57 -10.54 1.49 3.59
C SER A 57 -10.17 0.38 2.60
N PRO A 58 -11.11 -0.37 2.00
CA PRO A 58 -10.78 -1.45 1.09
C PRO A 58 -9.86 -0.99 -0.06
N VAL A 59 -8.79 -1.75 -0.30
CA VAL A 59 -7.86 -1.57 -1.41
C VAL A 59 -7.95 -2.76 -2.35
N ASN A 60 -7.74 -2.52 -3.65
CA ASN A 60 -7.65 -3.57 -4.65
C ASN A 60 -6.25 -4.18 -4.57
N PRO A 61 -6.09 -5.48 -4.30
CA PRO A 61 -4.80 -6.14 -4.41
C PRO A 61 -4.28 -6.08 -5.85
N VAL A 62 -3.03 -5.63 -6.04
CA VAL A 62 -2.40 -5.53 -7.37
C VAL A 62 -1.12 -6.34 -7.49
N GLY A 63 -0.58 -6.83 -6.37
CA GLY A 63 0.61 -7.68 -6.37
C GLY A 63 1.30 -7.73 -5.01
N ARG A 64 2.58 -8.11 -5.04
CA ARG A 64 3.42 -8.21 -3.85
C ARG A 64 4.86 -7.79 -4.19
N VAL A 65 5.52 -7.16 -3.23
CA VAL A 65 6.96 -6.88 -3.26
C VAL A 65 7.72 -8.20 -3.36
N SER A 66 8.66 -8.29 -4.29
CA SER A 66 9.62 -9.39 -4.34
C SER A 66 10.73 -9.14 -3.30
N GLY A 67 10.94 -10.08 -2.38
CA GLY A 67 11.91 -9.95 -1.28
C GLY A 67 11.33 -9.35 0.01
N ASP A 68 12.19 -8.74 0.83
CA ASP A 68 11.80 -8.19 2.13
C ASP A 68 11.28 -6.75 2.02
N ALA A 69 9.98 -6.56 2.19
CA ALA A 69 9.35 -5.24 2.15
C ALA A 69 9.75 -4.34 3.33
N LYS A 70 10.33 -4.87 4.42
CA LYS A 70 10.76 -4.04 5.56
C LYS A 70 11.90 -3.07 5.22
N ILE A 71 12.57 -3.24 4.07
CA ILE A 71 13.54 -2.26 3.56
C ILE A 71 12.94 -0.86 3.45
N PHE A 72 11.62 -0.76 3.18
CA PHE A 72 10.91 0.50 3.03
C PHE A 72 10.76 1.28 4.34
N LYS A 73 11.02 0.68 5.52
CA LYS A 73 11.09 1.40 6.81
C LYS A 73 12.15 2.51 6.84
N LYS A 74 13.09 2.49 5.90
CA LYS A 74 14.13 3.54 5.77
C LYS A 74 13.65 4.78 5.00
N THR A 75 12.52 4.68 4.31
CA THR A 75 11.94 5.79 3.53
C THR A 75 11.28 6.84 4.43
N ARG A 76 11.17 8.05 3.90
CA ARG A 76 10.60 9.21 4.59
C ARG A 76 9.52 9.86 3.73
N ALA A 77 8.63 10.60 4.38
CA ALA A 77 7.65 11.42 3.67
C ALA A 77 8.39 12.46 2.80
N GLY A 78 8.05 12.51 1.52
CA GLY A 78 8.68 13.40 0.54
C GLY A 78 9.80 12.74 -0.28
N ASP A 79 10.18 11.50 0.01
CA ASP A 79 11.09 10.75 -0.86
C ASP A 79 10.49 10.60 -2.27
N SER A 80 11.34 10.74 -3.29
CA SER A 80 10.91 10.58 -4.68
C SER A 80 10.73 9.09 -5.00
N VAL A 81 9.62 8.76 -5.67
CA VAL A 81 9.30 7.41 -6.11
C VAL A 81 9.22 7.38 -7.64
N THR A 82 9.90 6.40 -8.25
CA THR A 82 9.80 6.11 -9.68
C THR A 82 9.32 4.67 -9.85
N ILE A 83 8.32 4.47 -10.70
CA ILE A 83 7.85 3.15 -11.11
C ILE A 83 8.25 2.96 -12.57
N ASP A 84 8.98 1.88 -12.86
CA ASP A 84 9.35 1.48 -14.21
C ASP A 84 9.13 -0.03 -14.40
N LYS A 85 9.21 -0.50 -15.65
CA LYS A 85 9.18 -1.94 -15.93
C LYS A 85 10.52 -2.55 -15.50
N ALA A 86 10.47 -3.78 -15.01
CA ALA A 86 11.65 -4.55 -14.64
C ALA A 86 12.51 -4.90 -15.86
#